data_AF-A0A0B6Y459-F1
#
_entry.id   AF-A0A0B6Y459-F1
#
_cell.length_a   1.000
_cell.length_b   1.000
_cell.length_c   1.000
_cell.angle_alpha   90.00
_cell.angle_beta   90.00
_cell.angle_gamma   90.00
#
_symmetry.space_group_name_H-M   'P 1'
#
loop_
_entity.id
_entity.type
_entity.pdbx_description
1 polymer ?
#
loop_
_entity_poly.entity_id
_entity_poly.type
_entity_poly.pdbx_seq_one_letter_code
_entity_poly.pdbx_strand_id
1 'polypeptide(L)' 'TLLQHIYHYILFDFSLWSKTHFAVRIGHIQYLSTIIKDDRNYFRKKYGVQFFLDIIRTYYITTDISCLNEEDSKTIRVS' A
#
# COMPACT_ATOMS: atom_id res chain seq x y z
N THR A 1 9.30 -19.27 -9.24
CA THR A 1 10.66 -18.97 -9.80
C THR A 1 11.29 -17.82 -9.03
N LEU A 2 12.60 -17.56 -9.17
CA LEU A 2 13.29 -16.42 -8.51
C LEU A 2 12.59 -15.08 -8.80
N LEU A 3 12.12 -14.91 -10.03
CA LEU A 3 11.39 -13.73 -10.49
C LEU A 3 10.15 -13.42 -9.63
N GLN A 4 9.37 -14.44 -9.27
CA GLN A 4 8.20 -14.27 -8.41
C GLN A 4 8.57 -13.79 -7.00
N HIS A 5 9.72 -14.21 -6.47
CA HIS A 5 10.20 -13.76 -5.17
C HIS A 5 10.64 -12.30 -5.19
N ILE A 6 11.30 -11.87 -6.27
CA ILE A 6 11.70 -10.47 -6.47
C ILE A 6 10.46 -9.58 -6.59
N TYR A 7 9.46 -9.99 -7.38
CA TYR A 7 8.20 -9.25 -7.47
C TYR A 7 7.51 -9.15 -6.12
N HIS A 8 7.46 -10.23 -5.34
CA HIS A 8 6.90 -10.21 -4.00
C HIS A 8 7.68 -9.25 -3.10
N TYR A 9 9.01 -9.31 -3.11
CA TYR A 9 9.85 -8.46 -2.26
C TYR A 9 9.62 -6.97 -2.55
N ILE A 10 9.63 -6.58 -3.83
CA ILE A 10 9.40 -5.19 -4.24
C ILE A 10 7.97 -4.75 -3.89
N LEU A 11 6.98 -5.62 -4.12
CA LEU A 11 5.58 -5.33 -3.81
C LEU A 11 5.35 -5.06 -2.31
N PHE A 12 6.08 -5.73 -1.43
CA PHE A 12 5.99 -5.52 0.02
C PHE A 12 7.00 -4.50 0.56
N ASP A 13 7.77 -3.81 -0.30
CA ASP A 13 8.64 -2.71 0.10
C ASP A 13 7.87 -1.39 0.22
N PHE A 14 7.09 -1.26 1.28
CA PHE A 14 6.25 -0.09 1.53
C PHE A 14 7.04 1.21 1.71
N SER A 15 8.30 1.14 2.13
CA SER A 15 9.21 2.29 2.27
C SER A 15 9.58 2.89 0.91
N LEU A 16 9.73 2.04 -0.11
CA LEU A 16 9.91 2.47 -1.48
C LEU A 16 8.63 3.15 -2.00
N TRP A 17 7.48 2.47 -1.89
CA TRP A 17 6.22 2.98 -2.43
C TRP A 17 5.75 4.27 -1.75
N SER A 18 6.00 4.46 -0.46
CA SER A 18 5.63 5.68 0.26
C SER A 18 6.38 6.92 -0.20
N LYS A 19 7.53 6.78 -0.86
CA LYS A 19 8.32 7.90 -1.40
C LYS A 19 7.99 8.22 -2.87
N THR A 20 7.17 7.41 -3.51
CA THR A 20 6.75 7.62 -4.90
C THR A 20 5.71 8.75 -5.02
N HIS A 21 5.56 9.29 -6.23
CA HIS A 21 4.56 10.30 -6.54
C HIS A 21 3.14 9.79 -6.25
N PHE A 22 2.23 10.69 -5.88
CA PHE A 22 0.90 10.35 -5.37
C PHE A 22 0.13 9.35 -6.24
N ALA A 23 0.05 9.59 -7.56
CA ALA A 23 -0.62 8.68 -8.50
C ALA A 23 -0.07 7.24 -8.48
N VAL A 24 1.25 7.09 -8.38
CA VAL A 24 1.91 5.77 -8.31
C VAL A 24 1.60 5.09 -6.98
N ARG A 25 1.62 5.85 -5.88
CA ARG A 25 1.27 5.37 -4.54
C ARG A 25 -0.17 4.87 -4.48
N ILE A 26 -1.12 5.61 -5.06
CA ILE A 26 -2.53 5.22 -5.15
C ILE A 26 -2.67 3.94 -5.98
N GLY A 27 -2.01 3.84 -7.14
CA GLY A 27 -2.03 2.64 -7.96
C GLY A 27 -1.50 1.41 -7.21
N HIS A 28 -0.41 1.56 -6.46
CA HIS A 28 0.13 0.48 -5.61
C HIS A 28 -0.86 0.05 -4.52
N ILE A 29 -1.45 1.00 -3.78
CA ILE A 29 -2.44 0.72 -2.73
C ILE A 29 -3.67 0.00 -3.31
N GLN A 30 -4.16 0.44 -4.46
CA GLN A 30 -5.29 -0.19 -5.15
C GLN A 30 -4.98 -1.62 -5.61
N TYR A 31 -3.80 -1.82 -6.20
CA TYR A 31 -3.34 -3.14 -6.61
C TYR A 31 -3.23 -4.08 -5.41
N LEU A 32 -2.59 -3.62 -4.33
CA LEU A 32 -2.45 -4.40 -3.11
C LEU A 32 -3.81 -4.74 -2.48
N SER A 33 -4.75 -3.80 -2.49
CA SER A 33 -6.13 -4.06 -2.06
C SER A 33 -6.79 -5.15 -2.89
N THR A 34 -6.56 -5.15 -4.20
CA THR A 34 -7.12 -6.14 -5.13
C THR A 34 -6.59 -7.53 -4.84
N ILE A 35 -5.27 -7.71 -4.72
CA ILE A 35 -4.68 -9.03 -4.45
C ILE A 35 -5.03 -9.56 -3.06
N ILE A 36 -5.14 -8.67 -2.05
CA ILE A 36 -5.53 -9.08 -0.70
C ILE A 36 -7.01 -9.50 -0.69
N LYS A 37 -7.86 -8.80 -1.44
CA LYS A 37 -9.29 -9.14 -1.58
C LYS A 37 -9.49 -10.48 -2.28
N ASP A 38 -8.63 -10.81 -3.25
CA ASP A 38 -8.67 -12.08 -3.99
C ASP A 38 -8.42 -13.29 -3.06
N ASP A 39 -7.48 -13.19 -2.11
CA ASP A 39 -7.20 -14.25 -1.14
C ASP A 39 -7.08 -13.77 0.32
N ARG A 40 -8.18 -13.24 0.86
CA ARG A 40 -8.22 -12.68 2.22
C ARG A 40 -7.82 -13.67 3.31
N ASN A 41 -8.12 -14.95 3.11
CA ASN A 41 -7.84 -15.99 4.10
C ASN A 41 -6.34 -16.29 4.19
N TYR A 42 -5.66 -16.40 3.05
CA TYR A 42 -4.22 -16.55 2.99
C TYR A 42 -3.51 -15.37 3.65
N PHE A 43 -3.84 -14.14 3.25
CA PHE A 43 -3.15 -12.95 3.75
C PHE A 43 -3.36 -12.75 5.26
N ARG A 44 -4.57 -13.00 5.75
CA ARG A 44 -4.87 -12.93 7.19
C ARG A 44 -4.10 -14.00 7.98
N LYS A 45 -3.98 -15.23 7.48
CA LYS A 45 -3.23 -16.30 8.15
C LYS A 45 -1.71 -16.05 8.11
N LYS A 46 -1.20 -15.55 6.99
CA LYS A 46 0.23 -15.38 6.76
C LYS A 46 0.81 -14.15 7.45
N TYR A 47 0.12 -13.01 7.39
CA TYR A 47 0.65 -11.72 7.88
C TYR A 47 -0.12 -11.18 9.09
N GLY A 48 -1.38 -11.59 9.27
CA GLY A 48 -2.26 -10.99 10.26
C GLY A 48 -2.80 -9.63 9.83
N VAL A 49 -3.90 -9.20 10.45
CA VAL A 49 -4.52 -7.89 10.15
C VAL A 49 -3.67 -6.74 10.70
N GLN A 50 -3.02 -6.96 11.85
CA GLN A 50 -2.22 -5.93 12.51
C GLN A 50 -1.03 -5.48 11.67
N PHE A 51 -0.37 -6.39 10.96
CA PHE A 51 0.71 -6.07 10.04
C PHE A 51 0.30 -4.98 9.04
N PHE A 52 -0.84 -5.13 8.36
CA PHE A 52 -1.31 -4.14 7.40
C PHE A 52 -1.68 -2.81 8.05
N LEU A 53 -2.27 -2.84 9.25
CA LEU A 53 -2.58 -1.62 10.00
C LEU A 53 -1.30 -0.86 10.39
N ASP A 54 -0.25 -1.56 10.80
CA ASP A 54 1.02 -0.95 11.19
C ASP A 54 1.77 -0.38 9.98
N ILE A 55 1.72 -1.08 8.84
CA ILE A 55 2.24 -0.56 7.57
C ILE A 55 1.53 0.73 7.16
N ILE A 56 0.20 0.77 7.21
CA ILE A 56 -0.57 1.98 6.86
C ILE A 56 -0.18 3.15 7.76
N ARG A 57 -0.11 2.91 9.07
CA ARG A 57 0.29 3.95 10.03
C ARG A 57 1.69 4.46 9.75
N THR A 58 2.65 3.56 9.54
CA THR A 58 4.07 3.91 9.38
C THR A 58 4.34 4.67 8.08
N TYR A 59 3.76 4.23 6.96
CA TYR A 59 4.16 4.66 5.63
C TYR A 59 3.18 5.58 4.91
N TYR A 60 1.91 5.60 5.30
CA TYR A 60 0.87 6.36 4.60
C TYR A 60 0.22 7.46 5.45
N ILE A 61 0.28 7.35 6.79
CA ILE A 61 -0.24 8.40 7.69
C ILE A 61 0.85 9.41 8.07
N THR A 62 2.05 8.92 8.44
CA THR A 62 3.15 9.79 8.92
C THR A 62 3.86 10.58 7.83
N THR A 63 3.81 10.10 6.58
CA THR A 63 4.72 10.60 5.53
C THR A 63 4.23 11.88 4.84
N ASP A 64 2.94 12.22 4.80
CA ASP A 64 2.49 13.21 3.80
C ASP A 64 1.19 13.98 4.05
N ILE A 65 0.71 14.14 5.29
CA ILE A 65 -0.38 15.13 5.50
C ILE A 65 0.09 16.55 5.06
N SER A 66 1.39 16.82 5.11
CA SER A 66 2.00 18.10 4.73
C SER A 66 2.32 18.29 3.24
N CYS A 67 2.33 17.24 2.40
CA CYS A 67 2.67 17.37 0.97
C CYS A 67 1.52 16.99 0.02
N LEU A 68 0.32 16.71 0.55
CA LEU A 68 -0.87 16.54 -0.29
C LEU A 68 -1.34 17.92 -0.75
N ASN A 69 -1.17 18.20 -2.04
CA ASN A 69 -1.78 19.37 -2.66
C ASN A 69 -3.32 19.21 -2.67
N GLU A 70 -4.04 20.34 -2.71
CA GLU A 70 -5.50 20.38 -2.65
C GLU A 70 -6.17 19.52 -3.74
N GLU A 71 -5.57 19.44 -4.93
CA GLU A 71 -6.03 18.59 -6.03
C GLU A 71 -5.91 17.09 -5.74
N ASP A 72 -4.83 16.65 -5.08
CA ASP A 72 -4.61 15.24 -4.72
C ASP A 72 -5.57 14.81 -3.61
N SER A 73 -5.94 15.73 -2.71
CA SER A 73 -6.91 15.47 -1.64
C SER A 73 -8.29 15.05 -2.19
N LYS A 74 -8.71 15.61 -3.34
CA LYS A 74 -9.99 15.31 -4.00
C LYS A 74 -10.04 13.88 -4.56
N THR A 75 -8.88 13.27 -4.80
CA THR A 75 -8.77 11.91 -5.35
C THR A 75 -8.98 10.85 -4.26
N ILE A 76 -8.79 11.20 -2.98
CA ILE A 76 -9.13 10.35 -1.84
C ILE A 76 -10.66 10.39 -1.65
N ARG A 77 -11.40 9.63 -2.46
CA ARG A 77 -12.84 9.46 -2.25
C ARG A 77 -13.08 8.60 -1.02
N VAL A 78 -13.69 9.19 0.01
CA VAL A 78 -14.36 8.44 1.07
C VAL A 78 -15.56 7.75 0.40
N SER A 79 -15.46 6.43 0.19
CA SER A 79 -16.60 5.57 -0.16
C SER A 79 -17.18 4.96 1.09
#